data_AF-A0A2N5N0V7-F1
#
_entry.id   AF-A0A2N5N0V7-F1
#
_cell.length_a   1.000
_cell.length_b   1.000
_cell.length_c   1.000
_cell.angle_alpha   90.00
_cell.angle_beta   90.00
_cell.angle_gamma   90.00
#
_symmetry.space_group_name_H-M   'P 1'
#
loop_
_entity.id
_entity.type
_entity.pdbx_description
1 polymer ?
#
loop_
_entity_poly.entity_id
_entity_poly.type
_entity_poly.pdbx_seq_one_letter_code
_entity_poly.pdbx_strand_id
1 'polypeptide(L)'
;MTAYSASGISCAGWGILETAVARSASSEPQQVRHQKGDFIMNRYWLQIVGACVFEVGWVIGLKHADTALEWALTAVCILISFYVLLNAARHLPVGTVYAVFVGLGTAGTVLADMILFGDPVKPIKLALIGVLLIGVVGLKLLGHEPAADKSGKEAV
;
A
#
# COMPACT_ATOMS: atom_id res chain seq x y z
N MET A 1 -25.58 -0.17 54.03
CA MET A 1 -25.97 1.25 53.91
C MET A 1 -26.38 1.51 52.47
N THR A 2 -27.63 1.97 52.28
CA THR A 2 -28.23 2.61 51.08
C THR A 2 -28.15 1.85 49.74
N ALA A 3 -29.14 1.03 49.36
CA ALA A 3 -30.49 1.34 48.81
C ALA A 3 -30.49 1.63 47.30
N TYR A 4 -30.84 0.61 46.49
CA TYR A 4 -31.36 0.77 45.12
C TYR A 4 -32.86 0.52 45.18
N SER A 5 -33.64 1.59 45.10
CA SER A 5 -35.10 1.59 44.97
C SER A 5 -35.47 2.57 43.87
N ALA A 6 -35.92 2.03 42.74
CA ALA A 6 -36.81 2.66 41.75
C ALA A 6 -37.04 1.58 40.67
N SER A 7 -38.05 0.73 40.82
CA SER A 7 -39.44 0.97 40.39
C SER A 7 -39.58 1.03 38.86
N GLY A 8 -39.91 -0.15 38.32
CA GLY A 8 -40.96 -0.36 37.33
C GLY A 8 -41.06 0.60 36.15
N ILE A 9 -40.46 0.20 35.02
CA ILE A 9 -40.98 0.57 33.70
C ILE A 9 -41.01 -0.70 32.84
N SER A 10 -42.19 -0.92 32.26
CA SER A 10 -42.67 -2.06 31.50
C SER A 10 -41.75 -2.53 30.35
N CYS A 11 -41.38 -3.81 30.37
CA CYS A 11 -40.55 -4.50 29.37
C CYS A 11 -41.19 -4.73 27.98
N ALA A 12 -42.39 -4.19 27.68
CA ALA A 12 -43.13 -4.62 26.48
C ALA A 12 -43.02 -3.69 25.24
N GLY A 13 -42.35 -2.54 25.34
CA GLY A 13 -42.32 -1.54 24.25
C GLY A 13 -40.99 -1.35 23.53
N TRP A 14 -39.88 -1.84 24.10
CA TRP A 14 -38.53 -1.48 23.63
C TRP A 14 -37.99 -2.38 22.50
N GLY A 15 -38.51 -3.61 22.36
CA GLY A 15 -38.03 -4.58 21.37
C GLY A 15 -38.43 -4.32 19.92
N ILE A 16 -39.45 -3.50 19.67
CA ILE A 16 -39.98 -3.27 18.30
C ILE A 16 -39.32 -2.05 17.64
N LEU A 17 -38.85 -1.06 18.40
CA LEU A 17 -38.20 0.13 17.83
C LEU A 17 -36.71 -0.11 17.53
N GLU A 18 -35.99 -0.90 18.34
CA GLU A 18 -34.59 -1.27 18.06
C GLU A 18 -34.45 -2.20 16.85
N THR A 19 -35.42 -3.10 16.63
CA THR A 19 -35.42 -3.98 15.47
C THR A 19 -35.73 -3.24 14.15
N ALA A 20 -36.43 -2.10 14.21
CA ALA A 20 -36.67 -1.24 13.05
C ALA A 20 -35.45 -0.37 12.68
N VAL A 21 -34.74 0.18 13.67
CA VAL A 21 -33.52 0.98 13.44
C VAL A 21 -32.38 0.11 12.93
N ALA A 22 -32.20 -1.10 13.48
CA ALA A 22 -31.19 -2.05 13.01
C ALA A 22 -31.44 -2.55 11.57
N ARG A 23 -32.69 -2.49 11.07
CA ARG A 23 -33.05 -2.88 9.70
C ARG A 23 -32.85 -1.77 8.66
N SER A 24 -32.75 -0.51 9.09
CA SER A 24 -32.62 0.63 8.16
C SER A 24 -31.18 0.92 7.74
N ALA A 25 -30.18 0.52 8.55
CA ALA A 25 -28.77 0.77 8.27
C ALA A 25 -28.11 -0.23 7.30
N SER A 26 -28.83 -1.27 6.86
CA SER A 26 -28.30 -2.32 5.97
C SER A 26 -28.62 -2.12 4.48
N SER A 27 -29.21 -0.97 4.12
CA SER A 27 -29.68 -0.70 2.75
C SER A 27 -28.85 0.35 2.00
N GLU A 28 -27.54 0.46 2.28
CA GLU A 28 -26.63 1.01 1.28
C GLU A 28 -26.43 -0.03 0.16
N PRO A 29 -26.69 0.28 -1.12
CA PRO A 29 -26.41 -0.64 -2.21
C PRO A 29 -24.90 -0.93 -2.26
N GLN A 30 -24.51 -2.17 -1.93
CA GLN A 30 -23.11 -2.65 -1.93
C GLN A 30 -22.35 -2.33 -3.23
N GLN A 31 -23.06 -2.15 -4.34
CA GLN A 31 -22.50 -1.90 -5.67
C GLN A 31 -21.74 -0.55 -5.78
N VAL A 32 -22.13 0.48 -5.04
CA VAL A 32 -21.44 1.80 -5.06
C VAL A 32 -20.19 1.79 -4.17
N ARG A 33 -20.16 0.94 -3.14
CA ARG A 33 -18.98 0.76 -2.28
C ARG A 33 -17.85 0.01 -3.00
N HIS A 34 -18.19 -0.94 -3.88
CA HIS A 34 -17.21 -1.65 -4.72
C HIS A 34 -16.49 -0.70 -5.69
N GLN A 35 -17.21 0.14 -6.43
CA GLN A 35 -16.59 1.05 -7.40
C GLN A 35 -15.62 2.06 -6.76
N LYS A 36 -15.92 2.58 -5.56
CA LYS A 36 -15.04 3.54 -4.89
C LYS A 36 -13.74 2.88 -4.38
N GLY A 37 -13.79 1.59 -4.02
CA GLY A 37 -12.61 0.82 -3.62
C GLY A 37 -11.62 0.61 -4.77
N ASP A 38 -12.13 0.27 -5.95
CA ASP A 38 -11.31 -0.02 -7.13
C ASP A 38 -10.52 1.22 -7.62
N PHE A 39 -11.18 2.39 -7.67
CA PHE A 39 -10.52 3.64 -8.09
C PHE A 39 -9.45 4.13 -7.10
N ILE A 40 -9.68 3.93 -5.80
CA ILE A 40 -8.76 4.36 -4.74
C ILE A 40 -7.53 3.44 -4.72
N MET A 41 -7.72 2.12 -4.81
CA MET A 41 -6.63 1.16 -4.93
C MET A 41 -5.79 1.43 -6.20
N ASN A 42 -6.44 1.65 -7.35
CA ASN A 42 -5.74 1.89 -8.60
C ASN A 42 -4.85 3.16 -8.55
N ARG A 43 -5.29 4.22 -7.87
CA ARG A 43 -4.50 5.46 -7.72
C ARG A 43 -3.21 5.23 -6.95
N TYR A 44 -3.22 4.49 -5.84
CA TYR A 44 -2.02 4.25 -5.04
C TYR A 44 -1.05 3.29 -5.72
N TRP A 45 -1.55 2.26 -6.42
CA TRP A 45 -0.70 1.39 -7.23
C TRP A 45 -0.05 2.14 -8.40
N LEU A 46 -0.77 3.05 -9.06
CA LEU A 46 -0.20 3.96 -10.06
C LEU A 46 0.86 4.89 -9.47
N GLN A 47 0.65 5.40 -8.25
CA GLN A 47 1.64 6.20 -7.55
C GLN A 47 2.93 5.42 -7.26
N ILE A 48 2.84 4.15 -6.86
CA ILE A 48 4.01 3.29 -6.63
C ILE A 48 4.77 3.07 -7.95
N VAL A 49 4.07 2.75 -9.03
CA VAL A 49 4.70 2.58 -10.35
C VAL A 49 5.38 3.88 -10.80
N GLY A 50 4.73 5.02 -10.60
CA GLY A 50 5.34 6.33 -10.85
C GLY A 50 6.59 6.58 -9.99
N ALA A 51 6.54 6.25 -8.70
CA ALA A 51 7.67 6.38 -7.79
C ALA A 51 8.88 5.53 -8.24
N CYS A 52 8.64 4.31 -8.75
CA CYS A 52 9.68 3.43 -9.29
C CYS A 52 10.32 3.97 -10.58
N VAL A 53 9.58 4.70 -11.43
CA VAL A 53 10.18 5.34 -12.61
C VAL A 53 11.10 6.49 -12.18
N PHE A 54 10.65 7.31 -11.23
CA PHE A 54 11.52 8.34 -10.64
C PHE A 54 12.72 7.73 -9.92
N GLU A 55 12.55 6.55 -9.32
CA GLU A 55 13.61 5.79 -8.68
C GLU A 55 14.73 5.45 -9.65
N VAL A 56 14.40 4.83 -10.77
CA VAL A 56 15.38 4.51 -11.82
C VAL A 56 16.11 5.78 -12.27
N GLY A 57 15.38 6.89 -12.44
CA GLY A 57 15.94 8.19 -12.82
C GLY A 57 16.98 8.72 -11.84
N TRP A 58 16.68 8.74 -10.53
CA TRP A 58 17.65 9.23 -9.56
C TRP A 58 18.78 8.24 -9.26
N VAL A 59 18.55 6.93 -9.37
CA VAL A 59 19.62 5.92 -9.22
C VAL A 59 20.64 6.05 -10.34
N ILE A 60 20.18 6.27 -11.58
CA ILE A 60 21.07 6.56 -12.72
C ILE A 60 21.79 7.89 -12.50
N GLY A 61 21.08 8.91 -12.01
CA GLY A 61 21.64 10.21 -11.64
C GLY A 61 22.76 10.08 -10.61
N LEU A 62 22.60 9.28 -9.55
CA LEU A 62 23.66 9.04 -8.57
C LEU A 62 24.92 8.38 -9.17
N LYS A 63 24.75 7.60 -10.22
CA LYS A 63 25.85 6.90 -10.90
C LYS A 63 26.57 7.78 -11.93
N HIS A 64 25.89 8.77 -12.53
CA HIS A 64 26.40 9.52 -13.68
C HIS A 64 26.32 11.05 -13.54
N ALA A 65 25.89 11.60 -12.39
CA ALA A 65 25.85 13.04 -12.19
C ALA A 65 27.26 13.59 -11.94
N ASP A 66 27.71 14.45 -12.86
CA ASP A 66 29.02 15.10 -12.79
C ASP A 66 28.88 16.60 -12.49
N THR A 67 27.77 17.22 -12.91
CA THR A 67 27.52 18.65 -12.74
C THR A 67 26.68 18.95 -11.50
N ALA A 68 26.89 20.11 -10.86
CA ALA A 68 26.09 20.55 -9.71
C ALA A 68 24.56 20.62 -10.00
N LEU A 69 24.18 20.94 -11.24
CA LEU A 69 22.78 20.90 -11.69
C LEU A 69 22.22 19.48 -11.77
N GLU A 70 23.00 18.50 -12.21
CA GLU A 70 22.59 17.08 -12.29
C GLU A 70 22.42 16.48 -10.89
N TRP A 71 23.32 16.84 -9.97
CA TRP A 71 23.18 16.51 -8.55
C TRP A 71 21.94 17.14 -7.91
N ALA A 72 21.65 18.41 -8.22
CA ALA A 72 20.45 19.08 -7.75
C ALA A 72 19.17 18.41 -8.29
N LEU A 73 19.15 18.05 -9.57
CA LEU A 73 18.02 17.33 -10.18
C LEU A 73 17.85 15.95 -9.55
N THR A 74 18.95 15.22 -9.33
CA THR A 74 18.94 13.91 -8.68
C THR A 74 18.36 14.00 -7.27
N ALA A 75 18.78 14.99 -6.48
CA ALA A 75 18.25 15.22 -5.14
C ALA A 75 16.74 15.53 -5.15
N VAL A 76 16.27 16.35 -6.10
CA VAL A 76 14.84 16.65 -6.26
C VAL A 76 14.05 15.38 -6.64
N CYS A 77 14.56 14.57 -7.56
CA CYS A 77 13.94 13.30 -7.94
C CYS A 77 13.85 12.32 -6.76
N ILE A 78 14.89 12.23 -5.91
CA ILE A 78 14.87 11.44 -4.67
C ILE A 78 13.72 11.92 -3.78
N LEU A 79 13.65 13.22 -3.50
CA LEU A 79 12.61 13.78 -2.62
C LEU A 79 11.20 13.49 -3.13
N ILE A 80 10.97 13.67 -4.43
CA ILE A 80 9.66 13.40 -5.05
C ILE A 80 9.34 11.90 -5.00
N SER A 81 10.28 11.02 -5.35
CA SER A 81 10.10 9.56 -5.34
C SER A 81 9.71 9.07 -3.95
N PHE A 82 10.47 9.45 -2.93
CA PHE A 82 10.17 9.08 -1.54
C PHE A 82 8.87 9.71 -1.03
N TYR A 83 8.55 10.95 -1.37
CA TYR A 83 7.30 11.58 -0.98
C TYR A 83 6.08 10.80 -1.51
N VAL A 84 6.11 10.42 -2.80
CA VAL A 84 5.03 9.64 -3.42
C VAL A 84 4.94 8.24 -2.80
N LEU A 85 6.07 7.60 -2.52
CA LEU A 85 6.12 6.29 -1.88
C LEU A 85 5.52 6.32 -0.46
N LEU A 86 5.94 7.27 0.36
CA LEU A 86 5.42 7.46 1.71
C LEU A 86 3.93 7.77 1.69
N ASN A 87 3.47 8.54 0.71
CA ASN A 87 2.05 8.78 0.54
C ASN A 87 1.26 7.48 0.25
N ALA A 88 1.77 6.62 -0.63
CA ALA A 88 1.14 5.32 -0.92
C ALA A 88 1.20 4.37 0.29
N ALA A 89 2.30 4.39 1.05
CA ALA A 89 2.49 3.59 2.26
C ALA A 89 1.53 3.96 3.42
N ARG A 90 0.88 5.13 3.37
CA ARG A 90 -0.20 5.48 4.33
C ARG A 90 -1.51 4.73 4.06
N HIS A 91 -1.66 4.13 2.89
CA HIS A 91 -2.92 3.50 2.45
C HIS A 91 -2.79 2.00 2.18
N LEU A 92 -1.57 1.50 2.03
CA LEU A 92 -1.25 0.11 1.73
C LEU A 92 -0.28 -0.44 2.79
N PRO A 93 -0.23 -1.76 3.01
CA PRO A 93 0.74 -2.36 3.92
C PRO A 93 2.17 -1.97 3.55
N VAL A 94 2.89 -1.33 4.47
CA VAL A 94 4.23 -0.76 4.23
C VAL A 94 5.20 -1.83 3.71
N GLY A 95 5.10 -3.07 4.21
CA GLY A 95 5.93 -4.19 3.76
C GLY A 95 5.74 -4.51 2.27
N THR A 96 4.49 -4.54 1.79
CA THR A 96 4.19 -4.78 0.37
C THR A 96 4.64 -3.60 -0.50
N VAL A 97 4.38 -2.37 -0.06
CA VAL A 97 4.77 -1.16 -0.80
C VAL A 97 6.28 -1.08 -0.98
N TYR A 98 7.05 -1.32 0.09
CA TYR A 98 8.51 -1.27 0.05
C TYR A 98 9.10 -2.41 -0.78
N ALA A 99 8.56 -3.63 -0.66
CA ALA A 99 9.01 -4.76 -1.47
C ALA A 99 8.80 -4.50 -2.97
N VAL A 100 7.64 -3.96 -3.35
CA VAL A 100 7.34 -3.60 -4.74
C VAL A 100 8.25 -2.47 -5.22
N PHE A 101 8.45 -1.43 -4.41
CA PHE A 101 9.32 -0.30 -4.73
C PHE A 101 10.75 -0.77 -5.02
N VAL A 102 11.41 -1.39 -4.06
CA VAL A 102 12.80 -1.85 -4.21
C VAL A 102 12.92 -2.90 -5.31
N GLY A 103 11.94 -3.79 -5.42
CA GLY A 103 11.94 -4.86 -6.41
C GLY A 103 11.86 -4.35 -7.84
N LEU A 104 10.85 -3.56 -8.15
CA LEU A 104 10.69 -2.95 -9.48
C LEU A 104 11.78 -1.92 -9.76
N GLY A 105 12.21 -1.14 -8.76
CA GLY A 105 13.32 -0.19 -8.87
C GLY A 105 14.63 -0.88 -9.25
N THR A 106 14.97 -1.98 -8.58
CA THR A 106 16.16 -2.78 -8.90
C THR A 106 16.07 -3.37 -10.30
N ALA A 107 14.94 -3.99 -10.65
CA ALA A 107 14.73 -4.55 -11.98
C ALA A 107 14.83 -3.48 -13.08
N GLY A 108 14.17 -2.34 -12.88
CA GLY A 108 14.18 -1.21 -13.81
C GLY A 108 15.55 -0.58 -13.97
N THR A 109 16.30 -0.41 -12.87
CA THR A 109 17.65 0.15 -12.90
C THR A 109 18.60 -0.77 -13.66
N VAL A 110 18.55 -2.09 -13.41
CA VAL A 110 19.41 -3.03 -14.13
C VAL A 110 19.06 -3.09 -15.62
N LEU A 111 17.77 -3.05 -15.97
CA LEU A 111 17.33 -2.99 -17.37
C LEU A 111 17.77 -1.67 -18.04
N ALA A 112 17.63 -0.54 -17.34
CA ALA A 112 18.07 0.75 -17.84
C ALA A 112 19.59 0.80 -18.01
N ASP A 113 20.36 0.21 -17.09
CA ASP A 113 21.81 0.05 -17.20
C ASP A 113 22.21 -0.72 -18.46
N MET A 114 21.50 -1.81 -18.77
CA MET A 114 21.74 -2.62 -19.97
C MET A 114 21.36 -1.87 -21.27
N ILE A 115 20.24 -1.14 -21.28
CA ILE A 115 19.71 -0.49 -22.49
C ILE A 115 20.42 0.84 -22.79
N LEU A 116 20.58 1.69 -21.77
CA LEU A 116 21.10 3.05 -21.95
C LEU A 116 22.63 3.10 -21.98
N PHE A 117 23.29 2.24 -21.20
CA PHE A 117 24.75 2.25 -21.05
C PHE A 117 25.42 1.04 -21.71
N GLY A 118 24.65 0.09 -22.25
CA GLY A 118 25.18 -1.06 -22.97
C GLY A 118 25.98 -2.03 -22.10
N ASP A 119 25.74 -2.03 -20.77
CA ASP A 119 26.47 -2.90 -19.83
C ASP A 119 26.26 -4.39 -20.21
N PRO A 120 27.31 -5.23 -20.24
CA PRO A 120 27.19 -6.62 -20.66
C PRO A 120 26.12 -7.38 -19.88
N VAL A 121 25.12 -7.86 -20.63
CA VAL A 121 24.01 -8.65 -20.10
C VAL A 121 24.53 -10.00 -19.64
N LYS A 122 24.76 -10.14 -18.33
CA LYS A 122 25.10 -11.43 -17.74
C LYS A 122 23.80 -12.21 -17.50
N PRO A 123 23.65 -13.43 -18.05
CA PRO A 123 22.42 -14.21 -17.91
C PRO A 123 22.08 -14.51 -16.44
N ILE A 124 23.10 -14.63 -15.57
CA ILE A 124 22.92 -14.79 -14.13
C ILE A 124 22.26 -13.58 -13.46
N LYS A 125 22.55 -12.34 -13.92
CA LYS A 125 21.90 -11.13 -13.39
C LYS A 125 20.40 -11.16 -13.71
N LEU A 126 20.04 -11.56 -14.93
CA LEU A 126 18.63 -11.69 -15.34
C LEU A 126 17.89 -12.77 -14.55
N ALA A 127 18.53 -13.92 -14.31
CA ALA A 127 17.95 -14.97 -13.49
C ALA A 127 17.65 -14.49 -12.05
N LEU A 128 18.59 -13.75 -11.44
CA LEU A 128 18.40 -13.18 -10.10
C LEU A 128 17.28 -12.14 -10.06
N ILE A 129 17.17 -11.28 -11.08
CA ILE A 129 16.05 -10.35 -11.21
C ILE A 129 14.72 -11.11 -11.33
N GLY A 130 14.70 -12.21 -12.08
CA GLY A 130 13.52 -13.08 -12.17
C GLY A 130 13.09 -13.61 -10.80
N VAL A 131 14.03 -14.15 -10.02
CA VAL A 131 13.76 -14.63 -8.65
C VAL A 131 13.26 -13.50 -7.74
N LEU A 132 13.88 -12.32 -7.84
CA LEU A 132 13.48 -11.14 -7.08
C LEU A 132 12.05 -10.71 -7.42
N LEU A 133 11.69 -10.64 -8.71
CA LEU A 133 10.33 -10.29 -9.13
C LEU A 133 9.29 -11.32 -8.68
N ILE A 134 9.63 -12.62 -8.70
CA ILE A 134 8.76 -13.67 -8.17
C ILE A 134 8.51 -13.45 -6.67
N GLY A 135 9.54 -13.13 -5.89
CA GLY A 135 9.40 -12.83 -4.46
C GLY A 135 8.51 -11.62 -4.20
N VAL A 136 8.66 -10.56 -4.98
CA VAL A 136 7.85 -9.33 -4.89
C VAL A 136 6.38 -9.61 -5.19
N VAL A 137 6.10 -10.35 -6.26
CA VAL A 137 4.73 -10.74 -6.63
C VAL A 137 4.12 -11.64 -5.54
N GLY A 138 4.89 -12.59 -5.01
CA GLY A 138 4.46 -13.43 -3.89
C GLY A 138 4.04 -12.62 -2.67
N LEU A 139 4.84 -11.61 -2.29
CA LEU A 139 4.51 -10.72 -1.16
C LEU A 139 3.26 -9.86 -1.41
N LYS A 140 3.03 -9.45 -2.67
CA LYS A 140 1.82 -8.72 -3.06
C LYS A 140 0.56 -9.57 -2.95
N LEU A 141 0.65 -10.87 -3.24
CA LEU A 141 -0.49 -11.80 -3.14
C LEU A 141 -0.85 -12.11 -1.69
N LEU A 142 0.16 -12.25 -0.81
CA LEU A 142 -0.03 -12.52 0.62
C LEU A 142 -0.49 -11.30 1.42
N GLY A 143 -0.14 -10.09 0.97
CA GLY A 143 -0.57 -8.84 1.60
C GLY A 143 -2.09 -8.57 1.57
N HIS A 144 -2.91 -9.48 1.06
CA HIS A 144 -4.37 -9.38 0.99
C HIS A 144 -5.12 -10.13 2.11
N GLU A 145 -4.43 -10.69 3.11
CA GLU A 145 -5.09 -11.31 4.26
C GLU A 145 -5.84 -10.25 5.10
N PRO A 146 -7.15 -10.41 5.34
CA PRO A 146 -7.90 -9.52 6.22
C PRO A 146 -7.28 -9.61 7.61
N ALA A 147 -6.92 -8.44 8.16
CA ALA A 147 -6.32 -8.33 9.49
C ALA A 147 -7.10 -9.21 10.48
N ALA A 148 -6.46 -10.29 10.93
CA ALA A 148 -7.00 -11.13 11.98
C ALA A 148 -7.25 -10.24 13.20
N ASP A 149 -8.53 -10.02 13.45
CA ASP A 149 -9.10 -9.44 14.66
C ASP A 149 -8.36 -9.99 15.89
N LYS A 150 -7.62 -9.10 16.57
CA LYS A 150 -7.02 -9.34 17.89
C LYS A 150 -7.81 -8.63 18.99
N SER A 151 -9.14 -8.61 18.93
CA SER A 151 -10.01 -7.97 19.93
C SER A 151 -10.41 -8.90 21.09
N GLY A 152 -9.67 -9.96 21.41
CA GLY A 152 -10.20 -10.99 22.32
C GLY A 152 -9.24 -11.72 23.25
N LYS A 153 -8.09 -11.16 23.63
CA LYS A 153 -7.21 -11.79 24.64
C LYS A 153 -6.56 -10.79 25.60
N GLU A 154 -7.36 -10.01 26.32
CA GLU A 154 -6.95 -9.32 27.56
C GLU A 154 -8.07 -9.32 28.62
N ALA A 155 -8.77 -10.46 28.78
CA ALA A 155 -9.68 -10.66 29.90
C ALA A 155 -9.60 -12.09 30.42
N VAL A 156 -8.56 -12.37 31.21
CA VAL A 156 -8.55 -13.41 32.26
C VAL A 156 -7.77 -12.86 33.44
#